data_AF-A0A2T1C7J6-F1
#
_entry.id   AF-A0A2T1C7J6-F1
#
_cell.length_a   1.000
_cell.length_b   1.000
_cell.length_c   1.000
_cell.angle_alpha   90.00
_cell.angle_beta   90.00
_cell.angle_gamma   90.00
#
_symmetry.space_group_name_H-M   'P 1'
#
loop_
_entity.id
_entity.type
_entity.pdbx_description
1 polymer ?
#
loop_
_entity_poly.entity_id
_entity_poly.type
_entity_poly.pdbx_seq_one_letter_code
_entity_poly.pdbx_strand_id
1 'polypeptide(L)'
;MNSKSTEIQDIEEIARQAHLGADVSAHFTGNFQAKQQISMALPLELLRSIDAECKRQNINRQDWIEMVCAEKISQSACQSGRLG
;
A
#
# COMPACT_ATOMS: atom_id res chain seq x y z
N MET A 1 37.23 1.32 4.03
CA MET A 1 35.91 1.97 4.21
C MET A 1 34.88 1.09 3.50
N ASN A 2 33.82 0.72 4.22
CA ASN A 2 32.89 -0.35 3.90
C ASN A 2 31.72 0.17 3.07
N SER A 3 31.61 -0.24 1.81
CA SER A 3 30.42 -0.04 0.98
C SER A 3 29.75 -1.40 0.84
N LYS A 4 28.77 -1.69 1.70
CA LYS A 4 27.87 -2.86 1.56
C LYS A 4 27.02 -2.66 0.32
N SER A 5 27.54 -3.12 -0.82
CA SER A 5 26.73 -3.54 -1.95
C SER A 5 26.00 -4.79 -1.50
N THR A 6 24.73 -4.68 -1.11
CA THR A 6 23.86 -5.83 -0.98
C THR A 6 23.73 -6.41 -2.38
N GLU A 7 24.49 -7.47 -2.67
CA GLU A 7 24.43 -8.23 -3.92
C GLU A 7 22.96 -8.54 -4.22
N ILE A 8 22.44 -7.94 -5.28
CA ILE A 8 21.23 -8.39 -5.93
C ILE A 8 21.59 -9.78 -6.47
N GLN A 9 21.28 -10.83 -5.71
CA GLN A 9 21.35 -12.18 -6.25
C GLN A 9 20.48 -12.22 -7.49
N ASP A 10 21.03 -12.76 -8.58
CA ASP A 10 20.41 -12.76 -9.89
C ASP A 10 19.00 -13.38 -9.82
N ILE A 11 18.00 -12.66 -10.31
CA ILE A 11 16.59 -13.08 -10.25
C ILE A 11 16.42 -14.44 -10.95
N GLU A 12 17.23 -14.69 -11.98
CA GLU A 12 17.28 -15.94 -12.71
C GLU A 12 17.76 -17.12 -11.84
N GLU A 13 18.72 -16.87 -10.94
CA GLU A 13 19.22 -17.87 -10.00
C GLU A 13 18.17 -18.19 -8.92
N ILE A 14 17.49 -17.18 -8.39
CA ILE A 14 16.38 -17.38 -7.43
C ILE A 14 15.24 -18.19 -8.08
N ALA A 15 14.89 -17.87 -9.34
CA ALA A 15 13.87 -18.61 -10.10
C ALA A 15 14.28 -20.07 -10.36
N ARG A 16 15.56 -20.32 -10.67
CA ARG A 16 16.10 -21.67 -10.86
C ARG A 16 16.06 -22.49 -9.58
N GLN A 17 16.45 -21.90 -8.45
CA GLN A 17 16.41 -22.56 -7.13
C GLN A 17 14.97 -22.91 -6.73
N ALA A 18 14.03 -21.99 -6.94
CA ALA A 18 12.60 -22.25 -6.73
C ALA A 18 12.08 -23.41 -7.59
N HIS A 19 12.48 -23.46 -8.87
CA HIS A 19 12.10 -24.54 -9.79
C HIS A 19 12.63 -25.91 -9.36
N LEU A 20 13.80 -25.95 -8.71
CA LEU A 20 14.38 -27.16 -8.14
C LEU A 20 13.80 -27.52 -6.76
N GLY A 21 12.82 -26.76 -6.26
CA GLY A 21 12.14 -27.02 -5.00
C GLY A 21 12.88 -26.48 -3.76
N ALA A 22 13.87 -25.60 -3.93
CA ALA A 22 14.56 -24.96 -2.81
C ALA A 22 13.66 -23.90 -2.15
N ASP A 23 13.77 -23.76 -0.82
CA ASP A 23 13.10 -22.69 -0.10
C ASP A 23 13.79 -21.35 -0.37
N VAL A 24 13.12 -20.51 -1.17
CA VAL A 24 13.55 -19.17 -1.55
C VAL A 24 12.72 -18.08 -0.85
N SER A 25 11.91 -18.44 0.14
CA SER A 25 11.01 -17.50 0.84
C SER A 25 11.73 -16.28 1.43
N ALA A 26 12.99 -16.43 1.83
CA ALA A 26 13.84 -15.34 2.31
C ALA A 26 14.06 -14.22 1.27
N HIS A 27 13.89 -14.50 -0.02
CA HIS A 27 13.99 -13.53 -1.11
C HIS A 27 12.68 -12.81 -1.40
N PHE A 28 11.55 -13.29 -0.87
CA PHE A 28 10.23 -12.69 -1.04
C PHE A 28 9.80 -12.03 0.26
N THR A 29 9.73 -10.70 0.27
CA THR A 29 9.31 -9.94 1.44
C THR A 29 7.82 -10.04 1.75
N GLY A 30 7.03 -10.72 0.90
CA GLY A 30 5.56 -10.78 0.99
C GLY A 30 4.86 -9.42 0.83
N ASN A 31 5.62 -8.34 0.64
CA ASN A 31 5.14 -6.96 0.63
C ASN A 31 4.67 -6.50 -0.75
N PHE A 32 4.31 -7.42 -1.65
CA PHE A 32 3.74 -7.04 -2.94
C PHE A 32 2.28 -6.62 -2.73
N GLN A 33 2.07 -5.33 -2.49
CA GLN A 33 0.75 -4.74 -2.58
C GLN A 33 0.47 -4.43 -4.05
N ALA A 34 -0.45 -5.16 -4.67
CA ALA A 34 -0.96 -4.81 -5.98
C ALA A 34 -1.64 -3.43 -5.88
N LYS A 35 -1.05 -2.42 -6.51
CA LYS A 35 -1.61 -1.06 -6.55
C LYS A 35 -2.46 -0.93 -7.80
N GLN A 36 -3.77 -0.72 -7.63
CA GLN A 36 -4.66 -0.38 -8.73
C GLN A 36 -4.88 1.14 -8.73
N GLN A 37 -4.70 1.77 -9.88
CA GLN A 37 -5.11 3.16 -10.06
C GLN A 37 -6.60 3.23 -10.35
N ILE A 38 -7.29 4.14 -9.67
CA ILE A 38 -8.72 4.39 -9.84
C ILE A 38 -8.88 5.84 -10.27
N SER A 39 -9.60 6.06 -11.37
CA SER A 39 -10.02 7.40 -11.80
C SER A 39 -11.46 7.62 -11.35
N MET A 40 -11.72 8.71 -10.63
CA MET A 40 -13.06 9.04 -10.15
C MET A 40 -13.39 10.50 -10.40
N ALA A 41 -14.64 10.77 -10.75
CA ALA A 41 -15.16 12.13 -10.85
C ALA A 41 -15.80 12.52 -9.51
N LEU A 42 -15.39 13.67 -8.97
CA LEU A 42 -15.93 14.25 -7.75
C LEU A 42 -16.52 15.63 -8.03
N PRO A 43 -17.62 16.02 -7.33
CA PRO A 43 -18.12 17.39 -7.40
C PRO A 43 -17.03 18.40 -7.03
N LEU A 44 -17.01 19.54 -7.73
CA LEU A 44 -15.98 20.56 -7.53
C LEU A 44 -15.94 21.11 -6.10
N GLU A 45 -17.10 21.29 -5.48
CA GLU A 45 -17.20 21.76 -4.10
C GLU A 45 -16.58 20.76 -3.11
N LEU A 46 -16.78 19.46 -3.34
CA LEU A 46 -16.17 18.43 -2.53
C LEU A 46 -14.64 18.43 -2.67
N LEU A 47 -14.13 18.59 -3.89
CA LEU A 47 -12.69 18.73 -4.13
C LEU A 47 -12.10 19.92 -3.37
N ARG A 48 -12.79 21.07 -3.34
CA ARG A 48 -12.35 22.25 -2.58
C ARG A 48 -12.31 21.99 -1.07
N SER A 49 -13.29 21.27 -0.55
CA SER A 49 -13.32 20.89 0.87
C SER A 49 -12.17 19.94 1.22
N ILE A 50 -11.90 18.95 0.36
CA ILE A 50 -10.75 18.04 0.53
C ILE A 50 -9.43 18.83 0.51
N ASP A 51 -9.28 19.79 -0.40
CA ASP A 51 -8.08 20.62 -0.52
C ASP A 51 -7.81 21.46 0.73
N ALA A 52 -8.87 22.07 1.28
CA ALA A 52 -8.78 22.84 2.51
C ALA A 52 -8.32 21.95 3.67
N GLU A 53 -8.85 20.74 3.77
CA GLU A 53 -8.50 19.81 4.83
C GLU A 53 -7.08 19.25 4.70
N CYS A 54 -6.66 18.91 3.48
CA CYS A 54 -5.29 18.49 3.18
C CYS A 54 -4.27 19.57 3.57
N LYS A 55 -4.57 20.84 3.26
CA LYS A 55 -3.73 21.98 3.69
C LYS A 55 -3.69 22.13 5.20
N ARG A 56 -4.83 21.99 5.88
CA ARG A 56 -4.93 22.09 7.34
C ARG A 56 -4.08 21.03 8.04
N GLN A 57 -4.03 19.82 7.49
CA GLN A 57 -3.28 18.68 8.05
C GLN A 57 -1.86 18.56 7.50
N ASN A 58 -1.45 19.40 6.54
CA ASN A 58 -0.16 19.34 5.85
C ASN A 58 0.13 17.95 5.25
N ILE A 59 -0.85 17.39 4.54
CA ILE A 59 -0.80 16.07 3.91
C ILE A 59 -1.23 16.17 2.44
N ASN A 60 -0.73 15.28 1.59
CA ASN A 60 -1.16 15.25 0.19
C ASN A 60 -2.57 14.61 0.06
N ARG A 61 -3.24 14.89 -1.07
CA ARG A 61 -4.62 14.40 -1.31
C ARG A 61 -4.73 12.88 -1.29
N GLN A 62 -3.77 12.19 -1.87
CA GLN A 62 -3.82 10.72 -1.97
C GLN A 62 -3.73 10.09 -0.59
N ASP A 63 -2.73 10.48 0.21
CA ASP A 63 -2.56 9.96 1.56
C ASP A 63 -3.77 10.28 2.44
N TRP A 64 -4.36 11.48 2.27
CA TRP A 64 -5.57 11.85 2.99
C TRP A 64 -6.78 10.97 2.61
N ILE A 65 -6.98 10.72 1.31
CA ILE A 65 -8.05 9.83 0.81
C ILE A 65 -7.83 8.41 1.33
N GLU A 66 -6.61 7.88 1.26
CA GLU A 66 -6.26 6.55 1.76
C GLU A 66 -6.57 6.42 3.26
N MET A 67 -6.17 7.42 4.06
CA MET A 67 -6.45 7.47 5.50
C MET A 67 -7.95 7.47 5.79
N VAL A 68 -8.72 8.34 5.13
CA VAL A 68 -10.18 8.43 5.34
C VAL A 68 -10.89 7.16 4.91
N CYS A 69 -10.49 6.56 3.78
CA CYS A 69 -11.02 5.27 3.34
C CYS A 69 -10.72 4.17 4.37
N ALA A 70 -9.47 4.07 4.86
CA ALA A 70 -9.09 3.10 5.88
C ALA A 70 -9.88 3.27 7.18
N GLU A 71 -10.09 4.50 7.63
CA GLU A 71 -10.89 4.82 8.81
C GLU A 71 -12.34 4.37 8.63
N LYS A 72 -12.96 4.67 7.48
CA LYS A 72 -14.35 4.31 7.19
C LYS A 72 -14.55 2.79 7.10
N ILE A 73 -13.65 2.10 6.41
CA ILE A 73 -13.67 0.63 6.33
C ILE A 73 -13.54 0.02 7.72
N SER A 74 -12.61 0.52 8.54
CA SER A 74 -12.39 0.03 9.90
C SER A 74 -13.63 0.24 10.79
N GLN A 75 -14.27 1.41 10.70
CA GLN A 75 -15.51 1.70 11.41
C GLN A 75 -16.64 0.73 11.02
N SER A 76 -16.79 0.44 9.73
CA SER A 76 -17.79 -0.52 9.25
C SER A 76 -17.52 -1.94 9.71
N ALA A 77 -16.26 -2.39 9.66
CA ALA A 77 -15.86 -3.71 10.13
C ALA A 77 -16.11 -3.91 11.64
N CYS A 78 -15.84 -2.89 12.46
CA CYS A 78 -16.10 -2.93 13.90
C CYS A 78 -17.60 -2.97 14.24
N GLN A 79 -18.48 -2.42 13.40
CA GLN A 79 -19.93 -2.48 13.61
C GLN A 79 -20.50 -3.86 13.30
N SER A 80 -19.97 -4.56 12.29
CA SER A 80 -20.38 -5.93 11.94
C SER A 80 -19.97 -6.99 12.98
N GLY A 81 -18.98 -6.72 13.84
CA GLY A 81 -18.55 -7.64 14.91
C GLY A 81 -19.35 -7.56 16.20
N ARG A 82 -20.35 -6.67 16.32
CA ARG A 82 -21.18 -6.49 17.53
C ARG A 82 -22.52 -7.23 17.50
N LEU A 83 -22.78 -8.02 16.47
CA LEU A 83 -24.00 -8.83 16.32
C LEU A 83 -23.72 -10.35 16.21
N GLY A 84 -22.54 -10.81 16.65
CA GLY A 84 -22.16 -12.23 16.72
C GLY A 84 -22.18 -12.76 18.14
#